data_AF-A0A0C3MSA7-F1
#
_entry.id   AF-A0A0C3MSA7-F1
#
_cell.length_a   1.000
_cell.length_b   1.000
_cell.length_c   1.000
_cell.angle_alpha   90.00
_cell.angle_beta   90.00
_cell.angle_gamma   90.00
#
_symmetry.space_group_name_H-M   'P 1'
#
loop_
_entity.id
_entity.type
_entity.pdbx_description
1 polymer ?
#
loop_
_entity_poly.entity_id
_entity_poly.type
_entity_poly.pdbx_seq_one_letter_code
_entity_poly.pdbx_strand_id
1 'polypeptide(L)'
;MTDKEKILAALKGCNVQSPMSFTELIEKTGIPAMSLIVILQDLFDARAINRATVMRDGLTRVMVWPTGVLPKIPFRQFTINPKKSILPDSDQSQKRITPTPKIEEKIMSTEKSKARIILEIIAKQGTATFKQLTDASGASSVSPFIKGYIGRGEIIVEGLPGAKSCRMAPGVTAESLLSEERKKSTTGLLSGEFKKSITETAPASSAPAQAEHVVDTTGMIQPWKPVQPEARTSADVPARPRFRLARTSDQTLMLFGLNAEPIELDLEQTQLLVSFVKNEDRPCA
;
A
#
# COMPACT_ATOMS: atom_id res chain seq x y z
N MET A 1 14.37 18.55 22.28
CA MET A 1 13.72 17.74 21.24
C MET A 1 14.82 17.20 20.35
N THR A 2 15.01 15.88 20.31
CA THR A 2 16.06 15.25 19.51
C THR A 2 15.73 15.36 18.01
N ASP A 3 16.73 15.28 17.14
CA ASP A 3 16.49 15.34 15.69
C ASP A 3 15.63 14.15 15.20
N LYS A 4 15.76 12.99 15.85
CA LYS A 4 14.86 11.83 15.65
C LYS A 4 13.40 12.19 15.96
N GLU A 5 13.13 12.87 17.08
CA GLU A 5 11.79 13.34 17.44
C GLU A 5 11.24 14.38 16.45
N LYS A 6 12.08 15.31 15.97
CA LYS A 6 11.67 16.31 14.98
C LYS A 6 11.22 15.65 13.67
N ILE A 7 11.98 14.65 13.20
CA ILE A 7 11.63 13.89 12.00
C ILE A 7 10.31 13.15 12.19
N LEU A 8 10.15 12.40 13.29
CA LEU A 8 8.91 11.67 13.56
C LEU A 8 7.71 12.60 13.73
N ALA A 9 7.90 13.78 14.32
CA ALA A 9 6.88 14.82 14.42
C ALA A 9 6.50 15.38 13.04
N ALA A 10 7.47 15.65 12.17
CA ALA A 10 7.22 16.12 10.79
C ALA A 10 6.47 15.08 9.95
N LEU A 11 6.77 13.80 10.18
CA LEU A 11 6.12 12.66 9.52
C LEU A 11 4.74 12.31 10.11
N LYS A 12 4.31 12.95 11.20
CA LYS A 12 3.01 12.69 11.83
C LYS A 12 1.87 13.02 10.84
N GLY A 13 1.02 12.03 10.57
CA GLY A 13 -0.08 12.14 9.62
C GLY A 13 0.28 11.74 8.18
N CYS A 14 1.57 11.55 7.87
CA CYS A 14 1.98 10.95 6.61
C CYS A 14 1.68 9.45 6.61
N ASN A 15 1.42 8.88 5.44
CA ASN A 15 1.14 7.47 5.27
C ASN A 15 1.59 6.99 3.89
N VAL A 16 1.39 5.71 3.57
CA VAL A 16 1.82 5.13 2.28
C VAL A 16 1.17 5.80 1.06
N GLN A 17 -0.03 6.37 1.18
CA GLN A 17 -0.72 7.06 0.09
C GLN A 17 -0.29 8.53 -0.04
N SER A 18 0.22 9.11 1.04
CA SER A 18 0.74 10.48 1.09
C SER A 18 2.08 10.50 1.83
N PRO A 19 3.14 9.93 1.25
CA PRO A 19 4.47 9.96 1.85
C PRO A 19 5.13 11.32 1.67
N MET A 20 6.08 11.66 2.53
CA MET A 20 6.83 12.91 2.47
C MET A 20 8.12 12.69 1.67
N SER A 21 8.49 13.63 0.80
CA SER A 21 9.75 13.56 0.07
C SER A 21 10.94 13.93 0.97
N PHE A 22 12.14 13.43 0.63
CA PHE A 22 13.37 13.77 1.36
C PHE A 22 13.63 15.29 1.38
N THR A 23 13.38 15.97 0.27
CA THR A 23 13.51 17.44 0.17
C THR A 23 12.54 18.16 1.09
N GLU A 24 11.25 17.79 1.09
CA GLU A 24 10.25 18.36 2.01
C GLU A 24 10.62 18.13 3.47
N LEU A 25 11.21 16.97 3.78
CA LEU A 25 11.62 16.64 5.15
C LEU A 25 12.79 17.52 5.61
N ILE A 26 13.74 17.84 4.73
CA ILE A 26 14.81 18.82 5.01
C ILE A 26 14.19 20.18 5.30
N GLU A 27 13.30 20.65 4.42
CA GLU A 27 12.65 21.96 4.56
C GLU A 27 11.87 22.08 5.87
N LYS A 28 11.14 21.02 6.27
CA LYS A 28 10.35 21.03 7.51
C LYS A 28 11.18 20.91 8.78
N THR A 29 12.26 20.14 8.75
CA THR A 29 13.04 19.84 9.96
C THR A 29 14.23 20.78 10.16
N GLY A 30 14.70 21.43 9.08
CA GLY A 30 15.92 22.23 9.06
C GLY A 30 17.20 21.40 9.23
N ILE A 31 17.12 20.07 9.17
CA ILE A 31 18.26 19.17 9.37
C ILE A 31 19.07 19.10 8.07
N PRO A 32 20.40 19.30 8.11
CA PRO A 32 21.25 19.16 6.93
C PRO A 32 21.13 17.78 6.28
N ALA A 33 21.17 17.73 4.95
CA ALA A 33 20.92 16.49 4.18
C ALA A 33 21.78 15.31 4.63
N MET A 34 23.08 15.52 4.87
CA MET A 34 24.00 14.45 5.29
C MET A 34 23.61 13.86 6.65
N SER A 35 23.29 14.72 7.63
CA SER A 35 22.83 14.28 8.94
C SER A 35 21.47 13.58 8.86
N LEU A 36 20.57 14.08 8.01
CA LEU A 36 19.26 13.48 7.81
C LEU A 36 19.36 12.07 7.23
N ILE A 37 20.26 11.81 6.29
CA ILE A 37 20.48 10.47 5.71
C ILE A 37 20.85 9.46 6.80
N VAL A 38 21.79 9.80 7.68
CA VAL A 38 22.24 8.92 8.77
C VAL A 38 21.09 8.64 9.73
N ILE A 39 20.35 9.69 10.14
CA ILE A 39 19.24 9.53 11.08
C ILE A 39 18.07 8.74 10.46
N LEU A 40 17.79 8.94 9.18
CA LEU A 40 16.77 8.16 8.47
C LEU A 40 17.17 6.70 8.33
N GLN A 41 18.46 6.40 8.12
CA GLN A 41 18.94 5.02 8.10
C GLN A 41 18.73 4.36 9.47
N ASP A 42 19.14 5.03 10.57
CA ASP A 42 18.87 4.55 11.93
C ASP A 42 17.38 4.29 12.18
N LEU A 43 16.50 5.22 11.78
CA LEU A 43 15.06 5.10 11.98
C LEU A 43 14.45 3.98 11.12
N PHE A 44 14.99 3.75 9.93
CA PHE A 44 14.58 2.67 9.04
C PHE A 44 14.99 1.30 9.60
N ASP A 45 16.24 1.19 10.08
CA ASP A 45 16.76 -0.03 10.69
C ASP A 45 16.00 -0.38 11.99
N ALA A 46 15.65 0.64 12.78
CA ALA A 46 14.74 0.52 13.93
C ALA A 46 13.26 0.27 13.54
N ARG A 47 12.94 0.19 12.25
CA ARG A 47 11.59 0.01 11.70
C ARG A 47 10.59 1.08 12.15
N ALA A 48 11.05 2.26 12.55
CA ALA A 48 10.20 3.39 12.94
C ALA A 48 9.58 4.08 11.72
N ILE A 49 10.25 4.01 10.56
CA ILE A 49 9.79 4.57 9.29
C ILE A 49 9.89 3.54 8.16
N ASN A 50 9.13 3.77 7.10
CA ASN A 50 9.35 3.14 5.80
C ASN A 50 10.01 4.13 4.85
N ARG A 51 10.81 3.59 3.93
CA ARG A 51 11.49 4.34 2.86
C ARG A 51 11.23 3.65 1.53
N ALA A 52 10.96 4.43 0.49
CA ALA A 52 10.89 3.94 -0.89
C ALA A 52 11.53 4.94 -1.84
N THR A 53 12.17 4.43 -2.88
CA THR A 53 12.69 5.24 -3.98
C THR A 53 11.68 5.19 -5.12
N VAL A 54 11.19 6.34 -5.55
CA VAL A 54 10.17 6.46 -6.61
C VAL A 54 10.76 7.26 -7.75
N MET A 55 10.64 6.75 -8.97
CA MET A 55 11.02 7.47 -10.19
C MET A 55 9.77 8.12 -10.79
N ARG A 56 9.79 9.44 -10.96
CA ARG A 56 8.70 10.20 -11.56
C ARG A 56 9.29 11.30 -12.44
N ASP A 57 8.83 11.40 -13.68
CA ASP A 57 9.29 12.39 -14.66
C ASP A 57 10.82 12.33 -14.92
N GLY A 58 11.38 11.11 -14.92
CA GLY A 58 12.82 10.89 -15.08
C GLY A 58 13.66 11.26 -13.85
N LEU A 59 13.04 11.73 -12.77
CA LEU A 59 13.70 12.08 -11.52
C LEU A 59 13.46 11.02 -10.45
N THR A 60 14.55 10.59 -9.81
CA THR A 60 14.51 9.66 -8.69
C THR A 60 14.35 10.43 -7.39
N ARG A 61 13.30 10.13 -6.61
CA ARG A 61 12.99 10.76 -5.33
C ARG A 61 12.89 9.72 -4.22
N VAL A 62 13.43 10.04 -3.05
CA VAL A 62 13.28 9.23 -1.85
C VAL A 62 12.05 9.72 -1.09
N MET A 63 11.10 8.81 -0.85
CA MET A 63 9.85 9.04 -0.14
C MET A 63 9.89 8.30 1.20
N VAL A 64 9.38 8.96 2.25
CA VAL A 64 9.49 8.51 3.64
C VAL A 64 8.14 8.69 4.36
N TRP A 65 7.75 7.74 5.19
CA TRP A 65 6.54 7.82 6.01
C TRP A 65 6.71 6.96 7.27
N PRO A 66 5.97 7.23 8.36
CA PRO A 66 6.13 6.45 9.57
C PRO A 66 5.68 5.01 9.32
N THR A 67 6.36 4.05 9.93
CA THR A 67 5.85 2.69 10.02
C THR A 67 4.59 2.77 10.85
N GLY A 68 3.46 2.36 10.27
CA GLY A 68 2.18 2.31 10.96
C GLY A 68 2.29 1.36 12.14
N VAL A 69 2.79 1.85 13.26
CA VAL A 69 2.53 1.27 14.57
C VAL A 69 1.03 1.45 14.72
N LEU A 70 0.29 0.39 14.40
CA LEU A 70 -1.09 0.27 14.82
C LEU A 70 -1.11 0.67 16.30
N PRO A 71 -1.86 1.71 16.70
CA PRO A 71 -1.99 2.03 18.12
C PRO A 71 -2.37 0.72 18.81
N LYS A 72 -1.50 0.27 19.72
CA LYS A 72 -1.54 -1.03 20.41
C LYS A 72 -2.96 -1.60 20.37
N ILE A 73 -3.23 -2.49 19.41
CA ILE A 73 -4.45 -3.29 19.50
C ILE A 73 -4.26 -4.05 20.80
N PRO A 74 -5.10 -3.86 21.84
CA PRO A 74 -4.98 -4.63 23.06
C PRO A 74 -5.03 -6.08 22.61
N PHE A 75 -3.96 -6.81 22.93
CA PHE A 75 -3.80 -8.21 22.60
C PHE A 75 -4.90 -8.97 23.35
N ARG A 76 -6.12 -8.99 22.80
CA ARG A 76 -7.12 -9.97 23.20
C ARG A 76 -6.55 -11.28 22.72
N GLN A 77 -5.94 -11.99 23.66
CA GLN A 77 -5.55 -13.37 23.57
C GLN A 77 -6.70 -14.12 22.89
N PHE A 78 -6.55 -14.43 21.60
CA PHE A 78 -7.44 -15.38 20.96
C PHE A 78 -7.03 -16.73 21.50
N THR A 79 -7.71 -17.17 22.56
CA THR A 79 -7.69 -18.57 22.96
C THR A 79 -8.35 -19.35 21.83
N ILE A 80 -7.55 -19.83 20.88
CA ILE A 80 -7.97 -20.84 19.92
C ILE A 80 -8.26 -22.08 20.76
N ASN A 81 -9.52 -22.31 21.11
CA ASN A 81 -9.99 -23.60 21.62
C ASN A 81 -10.07 -24.54 20.42
N PRO A 82 -9.15 -25.49 20.24
CA PRO A 82 -9.23 -26.44 19.15
C PRO A 82 -10.01 -27.64 19.67
N LYS A 83 -11.34 -27.59 19.64
CA LYS A 83 -12.20 -28.77 19.88
C LYS A 83 -13.58 -28.54 19.27
N LYS A 84 -13.73 -28.96 18.02
CA LYS A 84 -14.95 -29.62 17.53
C LYS A 84 -14.55 -30.53 16.36
N SER A 85 -14.25 -31.77 16.74
CA SER A 85 -14.25 -32.92 15.84
C SER A 85 -15.64 -33.05 15.23
N ILE A 86 -15.73 -32.92 13.92
CA ILE A 86 -16.90 -33.38 13.15
C ILE A 86 -16.59 -34.83 12.82
N LEU A 87 -17.29 -35.76 13.49
CA LEU A 87 -17.31 -37.16 13.08
C LEU A 87 -18.03 -37.28 11.72
N PRO A 88 -17.69 -38.31 10.92
CA PRO A 88 -18.39 -38.60 9.68
C PRO A 88 -19.63 -39.46 9.98
N ASP A 89 -20.79 -39.05 9.48
CA ASP A 89 -21.94 -39.95 9.38
C ASP A 89 -22.01 -40.49 7.96
N SER A 90 -21.88 -41.81 7.87
CA SER A 90 -22.04 -42.61 6.66
C SER A 90 -23.45 -43.20 6.63
N ASP A 91 -23.95 -43.37 5.41
CA ASP A 91 -25.13 -44.16 5.00
C ASP A 91 -26.54 -43.63 5.27
N GLN A 92 -27.22 -43.22 4.19
CA GLN A 92 -28.33 -44.02 3.61
C GLN A 92 -28.79 -43.48 2.24
N SER A 93 -28.37 -44.20 1.20
CA SER A 93 -29.17 -44.85 0.16
C SER A 93 -30.48 -44.25 -0.44
N GLN A 94 -30.57 -44.43 -1.77
CA GLN A 94 -31.76 -44.64 -2.64
C GLN A 94 -32.36 -43.48 -3.48
N LYS A 95 -31.93 -43.47 -4.76
CA LYS A 95 -32.71 -43.57 -6.01
C LYS A 95 -34.10 -42.89 -6.07
N ARG A 96 -34.24 -41.94 -7.00
CA ARG A 96 -35.35 -41.91 -7.97
C ARG A 96 -34.97 -41.21 -9.28
N ILE A 97 -35.58 -41.69 -10.35
CA ILE A 97 -35.21 -41.61 -11.76
C ILE A 97 -36.16 -40.63 -12.49
N THR A 98 -35.60 -39.72 -13.31
CA THR A 98 -36.17 -38.97 -14.48
C THR A 98 -37.38 -38.03 -14.28
N PRO A 99 -37.65 -37.04 -15.17
CA PRO A 99 -37.16 -36.90 -16.54
C PRO A 99 -36.51 -35.55 -16.92
N THR A 100 -35.74 -35.64 -18.00
CA THR A 100 -35.21 -34.57 -18.86
C THR A 100 -36.29 -33.57 -19.27
N PRO A 101 -36.06 -32.26 -19.11
CA PRO A 101 -36.67 -31.26 -19.95
C PRO A 101 -35.72 -30.85 -21.09
N LYS A 102 -36.34 -30.81 -22.26
CA LYS A 102 -35.94 -30.21 -23.53
C LYS A 102 -34.80 -29.18 -23.44
N ILE A 103 -33.86 -29.36 -24.37
CA ILE A 103 -32.91 -28.37 -24.84
C ILE A 103 -33.72 -27.20 -25.40
N GLU A 104 -33.96 -26.19 -24.57
CA GLU A 104 -34.24 -24.84 -25.04
C GLU A 104 -32.91 -24.09 -25.12
N GLU A 105 -32.74 -23.41 -26.24
CA GLU A 105 -31.56 -22.65 -26.63
C GLU A 105 -31.07 -21.78 -25.47
N LYS A 106 -29.94 -22.19 -24.87
CA LYS A 106 -29.21 -21.40 -23.90
C LYS A 106 -28.61 -20.22 -24.67
N ILE A 107 -29.39 -19.16 -24.83
CA ILE A 107 -28.90 -17.80 -25.04
C ILE A 107 -27.75 -17.66 -24.06
N MET A 108 -26.54 -17.46 -24.59
CA MET A 108 -25.33 -17.33 -23.82
C MET A 108 -25.53 -16.21 -22.80
N SER A 109 -25.90 -16.59 -21.57
CA SER A 109 -25.96 -15.67 -20.44
C SER A 109 -24.52 -15.29 -20.15
N THR A 110 -24.09 -14.16 -20.72
CA THR A 110 -22.87 -13.49 -20.32
C THR A 110 -22.96 -13.30 -18.81
N GLU A 111 -22.19 -14.07 -18.05
CA GLU A 111 -22.14 -13.94 -16.60
C GLU A 111 -21.67 -12.52 -16.29
N LYS A 112 -22.62 -11.67 -15.88
CA LYS A 112 -22.33 -10.29 -15.55
C LYS A 112 -21.34 -10.27 -14.39
N SER A 113 -20.25 -9.52 -14.54
CA SER A 113 -19.28 -9.37 -13.47
C SER A 113 -19.95 -8.82 -12.20
N LYS A 114 -19.46 -9.22 -11.01
CA LYS A 114 -19.99 -8.74 -9.73
C LYS A 114 -20.00 -7.21 -9.65
N ALA A 115 -18.98 -6.56 -10.21
CA ALA A 115 -18.91 -5.11 -10.34
C ALA A 115 -20.07 -4.54 -11.16
N ARG A 116 -20.38 -5.14 -12.30
CA ARG A 116 -21.46 -4.71 -13.19
C ARG A 116 -22.83 -4.88 -12.53
N ILE A 117 -23.04 -5.95 -11.79
CA ILE A 117 -24.27 -6.16 -11.00
C ILE A 117 -24.45 -5.03 -9.97
N ILE A 118 -23.39 -4.70 -9.22
CA ILE A 118 -23.42 -3.62 -8.22
C ILE A 118 -23.75 -2.27 -8.87
N LEU A 119 -23.11 -1.93 -10.00
CA LEU A 119 -23.33 -0.66 -10.69
C LEU A 119 -24.72 -0.57 -11.31
N GLU A 120 -25.24 -1.67 -11.88
CA GLU A 120 -26.61 -1.72 -12.41
C GLU A 120 -27.65 -1.47 -11.31
N ILE A 121 -27.44 -1.99 -10.10
CA ILE A 121 -28.36 -1.76 -8.98
C ILE A 121 -28.34 -0.29 -8.56
N ILE A 122 -27.15 0.31 -8.42
CA ILE A 122 -27.01 1.73 -8.07
C ILE A 122 -27.65 2.61 -9.15
N ALA A 123 -27.42 2.30 -10.43
CA ALA A 123 -27.99 3.04 -11.56
C ALA A 123 -29.53 2.95 -11.61
N LYS A 124 -30.11 1.78 -11.30
CA LYS A 124 -31.57 1.56 -11.33
C LYS A 124 -32.29 2.14 -10.12
N GLN A 125 -31.73 1.98 -8.92
CA GLN A 125 -32.38 2.38 -7.68
C GLN A 125 -32.04 3.81 -7.25
N GLY A 126 -30.99 4.40 -7.84
CA GLY A 126 -30.46 5.71 -7.48
C GLY A 126 -29.65 5.70 -6.18
N THR A 127 -30.16 5.03 -5.14
CA THR A 127 -29.49 4.82 -3.85
C THR A 127 -29.67 3.37 -3.38
N ALA A 128 -28.59 2.73 -2.94
CA ALA A 128 -28.61 1.35 -2.44
C ALA A 128 -27.67 1.18 -1.25
N THR A 129 -28.06 0.36 -0.27
CA THR A 129 -27.23 0.07 0.90
C THR A 129 -26.14 -0.95 0.58
N PHE A 130 -25.02 -0.91 1.31
CA PHE A 130 -23.94 -1.89 1.14
C PHE A 130 -24.42 -3.33 1.36
N LYS A 131 -25.36 -3.53 2.29
CA LYS A 131 -25.95 -4.86 2.55
C LYS A 131 -26.70 -5.37 1.32
N GLN A 132 -27.61 -4.56 0.77
CA GLN A 132 -28.37 -4.90 -0.45
C GLN A 132 -27.44 -5.21 -1.63
N LEU A 133 -26.38 -4.42 -1.81
CA LEU A 133 -25.42 -4.63 -2.89
C LEU A 133 -24.60 -5.91 -2.71
N THR A 134 -24.21 -6.23 -1.47
CA THR A 134 -23.48 -7.46 -1.11
C THR A 134 -24.36 -8.69 -1.37
N ASP A 135 -25.60 -8.65 -0.91
CA ASP A 135 -26.58 -9.74 -1.04
C ASP A 135 -26.91 -10.01 -2.52
N ALA A 136 -27.10 -8.95 -3.32
CA ALA A 136 -27.45 -9.09 -4.74
C ALA A 136 -26.28 -9.50 -5.64
N SER A 137 -25.05 -9.08 -5.33
CA SER A 137 -23.87 -9.40 -6.16
C SER A 137 -23.12 -10.66 -5.73
N GLY A 138 -23.45 -11.24 -4.57
CA GLY A 138 -22.70 -12.34 -3.96
C GLY A 138 -21.21 -12.01 -3.73
N ALA A 139 -20.92 -10.72 -3.47
CA ALA A 139 -19.57 -10.28 -3.15
C ALA A 139 -19.33 -10.39 -1.64
N SER A 140 -18.09 -10.58 -1.19
CA SER A 140 -17.75 -10.50 0.24
C SER A 140 -17.73 -9.05 0.74
N SER A 141 -17.53 -8.08 -0.15
CA SER A 141 -17.53 -6.66 0.15
C SER A 141 -17.77 -5.84 -1.12
N VAL A 142 -18.53 -4.76 -1.02
CA VAL A 142 -18.83 -3.83 -2.12
C VAL A 142 -17.66 -2.86 -2.37
N SER A 143 -16.97 -2.43 -1.30
CA SER A 143 -15.89 -1.44 -1.33
C SER A 143 -14.85 -1.62 -2.45
N PRO A 144 -14.28 -2.82 -2.69
CA PRO A 144 -13.27 -3.00 -3.73
C PRO A 144 -13.81 -2.74 -5.14
N PHE A 145 -15.11 -2.98 -5.39
CA PHE A 145 -15.71 -2.85 -6.72
C PHE A 145 -16.09 -1.41 -7.06
N ILE A 146 -16.40 -0.58 -6.05
CA ILE A 146 -16.84 0.81 -6.25
C ILE A 146 -15.75 1.85 -5.96
N LYS A 147 -14.60 1.47 -5.38
CA LYS A 147 -13.52 2.39 -4.99
C LYS A 147 -13.05 3.30 -6.13
N GLY A 148 -12.92 2.77 -7.34
CA GLY A 148 -12.53 3.56 -8.52
C GLY A 148 -13.57 4.60 -8.91
N TYR A 149 -14.86 4.24 -8.84
CA TYR A 149 -15.99 5.11 -9.15
C TYR A 149 -16.16 6.23 -8.12
N ILE A 150 -15.90 5.94 -6.84
CA ILE A 150 -15.82 6.95 -5.79
C ILE A 150 -14.68 7.93 -6.07
N GLY A 151 -13.50 7.42 -6.45
CA GLY A 151 -12.34 8.26 -6.80
C GLY A 151 -12.56 9.17 -7.99
N ARG A 152 -13.42 8.78 -8.94
CA ARG A 152 -13.83 9.63 -10.08
C ARG A 152 -14.99 10.58 -9.77
N GLY A 153 -15.54 10.52 -8.55
CA GLY A 153 -16.71 11.32 -8.17
C GLY A 153 -18.02 10.83 -8.81
N GLU A 154 -18.08 9.61 -9.32
CA GLU A 154 -19.28 9.05 -9.97
C GLU A 154 -20.25 8.43 -8.97
N ILE A 155 -19.73 7.95 -7.84
CA ILE A 155 -20.50 7.34 -6.74
C ILE A 155 -20.19 8.07 -5.45
N ILE A 156 -21.24 8.47 -4.74
CA ILE A 156 -21.16 9.08 -3.41
C ILE A 156 -21.53 8.02 -2.38
N VAL A 157 -20.70 7.89 -1.34
CA VAL A 157 -20.99 7.03 -0.19
C VAL A 157 -21.43 7.88 0.98
N GLU A 158 -22.63 7.62 1.49
CA GLU A 158 -23.24 8.36 2.59
C GLU A 158 -23.64 7.41 3.72
N GLY A 159 -23.60 7.92 4.95
CA GLY A 159 -24.06 7.19 6.14
C GLY A 159 -22.95 6.81 7.12
N LEU A 160 -23.40 6.33 8.29
CA LEU A 160 -22.53 5.97 9.41
C LEU A 160 -21.79 4.66 9.17
N PRO A 161 -20.68 4.40 9.91
CA PRO A 161 -20.02 3.10 9.91
C PRO A 161 -21.01 1.99 10.32
N GLY A 162 -21.44 1.16 9.36
CA GLY A 162 -22.41 0.07 9.56
C GLY A 162 -23.72 0.24 8.79
N ALA A 163 -24.08 1.47 8.41
CA ALA A 163 -25.27 1.78 7.60
C ALA A 163 -24.88 2.60 6.36
N LYS A 164 -23.82 2.17 5.68
CA LYS A 164 -23.33 2.85 4.48
C LYS A 164 -24.28 2.59 3.32
N SER A 165 -24.58 3.65 2.59
CA SER A 165 -25.33 3.65 1.34
C SER A 165 -24.48 4.26 0.24
N CYS A 166 -24.67 3.76 -0.98
CA CYS A 166 -24.08 4.30 -2.19
C CYS A 166 -25.20 4.95 -3.00
N ARG A 167 -24.92 6.12 -3.55
CA ARG A 167 -25.79 6.74 -4.55
C ARG A 167 -24.97 7.23 -5.73
N MET A 168 -25.63 7.36 -6.87
CA MET A 168 -25.02 7.98 -8.05
C MET A 168 -24.82 9.48 -7.79
N ALA A 169 -23.69 10.03 -8.23
CA ALA A 169 -23.43 11.46 -8.07
C ALA A 169 -24.39 12.31 -8.94
N PRO A 170 -24.74 13.53 -8.50
CA PRO A 170 -25.54 14.44 -9.32
C PRO A 170 -24.89 14.70 -10.68
N GLY A 171 -25.65 14.55 -11.76
CA GLY A 171 -25.17 14.78 -13.13
C GLY A 171 -24.51 13.57 -13.82
N VAL A 172 -24.37 12.44 -13.12
CA VAL A 172 -23.89 11.18 -13.72
C VAL A 172 -25.07 10.41 -14.28
N THR A 173 -24.96 9.93 -15.52
CA THR A 173 -25.98 9.08 -16.15
C THR A 173 -25.68 7.60 -15.92
N ALA A 174 -26.73 6.78 -15.93
CA ALA A 174 -26.60 5.32 -15.83
C ALA A 174 -25.67 4.73 -16.90
N GLU A 175 -25.71 5.28 -18.12
CA GLU A 175 -24.87 4.90 -19.25
C GLU A 175 -23.41 5.25 -19.00
N SER A 176 -23.12 6.43 -18.46
CA SER A 176 -21.76 6.82 -18.08
C SER A 176 -21.19 5.93 -16.99
N LEU A 177 -22.02 5.47 -16.04
CA LEU A 177 -21.59 4.59 -14.96
C LEU A 177 -21.28 3.16 -15.43
N LEU A 178 -21.98 2.70 -16.48
CA LEU A 178 -21.87 1.34 -17.02
C LEU A 178 -20.94 1.23 -18.24
N SER A 179 -20.44 2.36 -18.76
CA SER A 179 -19.52 2.37 -19.89
C SER A 179 -18.17 1.79 -19.49
N GLU A 180 -17.80 0.65 -20.06
CA GLU A 180 -16.50 -0.01 -19.90
C GLU A 180 -15.36 0.71 -20.68
N GLU A 181 -15.44 2.03 -20.84
CA GLU A 181 -14.28 2.80 -21.26
C GLU A 181 -13.28 2.83 -20.10
N ARG A 182 -12.46 1.79 -20.01
CA ARG A 182 -11.15 1.87 -19.35
C ARG A 182 -10.33 2.92 -20.09
N LYS A 183 -10.60 4.20 -19.83
CA LYS A 183 -9.68 5.29 -20.17
C LYS A 183 -8.42 5.09 -19.35
N LYS A 184 -7.48 4.37 -19.98
CA LYS A 184 -6.05 4.55 -19.74
C LYS A 184 -5.76 6.05 -19.84
N SER A 185 -5.05 6.54 -18.82
CA SER A 185 -4.36 7.84 -18.72
C SER A 185 -5.23 9.10 -18.62
N THR A 186 -4.94 9.93 -17.61
CA THR A 186 -4.53 11.33 -17.86
C THR A 186 -3.75 11.90 -16.66
N THR A 187 -2.43 11.85 -16.80
CA THR A 187 -1.53 12.92 -16.36
C THR A 187 -1.93 14.20 -17.11
N GLY A 188 -2.11 15.31 -16.41
CA GLY A 188 -2.18 16.64 -17.02
C GLY A 188 -3.58 17.23 -17.23
N LEU A 189 -3.94 18.18 -16.37
CA LEU A 189 -4.74 19.37 -16.69
C LEU A 189 -4.65 20.36 -15.52
N LEU A 190 -3.45 20.91 -15.32
CA LEU A 190 -3.31 22.30 -14.90
C LEU A 190 -3.43 23.13 -16.17
N SER A 191 -4.66 23.55 -16.49
CA SER A 191 -4.93 24.70 -17.34
C SER A 191 -5.99 25.51 -16.61
N GLY A 192 -5.50 26.55 -15.94
CA GLY A 192 -6.28 27.52 -15.20
C GLY A 192 -5.44 28.78 -15.15
N GLU A 193 -5.37 29.44 -16.31
CA GLU A 193 -4.82 30.76 -16.48
C GLU A 193 -5.40 31.72 -15.43
N PHE A 194 -4.55 32.34 -14.63
CA PHE A 194 -4.88 33.62 -14.00
C PHE A 194 -3.75 34.61 -14.24
N LYS A 195 -3.94 35.39 -15.31
CA LYS A 195 -3.28 36.68 -15.53
C LYS A 195 -3.56 37.59 -14.34
N LYS A 196 -2.51 38.15 -13.73
CA LYS A 196 -2.49 39.56 -13.32
C LYS A 196 -1.04 40.05 -13.23
N SER A 197 -0.73 40.92 -14.19
CA SER A 197 0.43 41.80 -14.26
C SER A 197 0.36 42.90 -13.18
N ILE A 198 1.48 43.22 -12.53
CA ILE A 198 1.98 44.58 -12.20
C ILE A 198 3.52 44.44 -12.01
N THR A 199 4.35 44.84 -13.00
CA THR A 199 5.15 46.09 -13.04
C THR A 199 6.22 46.14 -11.94
N GLU A 200 7.45 45.69 -12.22
CA GLU A 200 8.62 46.51 -12.63
C GLU A 200 9.14 47.41 -11.50
N THR A 201 10.38 47.18 -11.06
CA THR A 201 11.47 48.19 -10.87
C THR A 201 12.68 47.48 -10.23
N ALA A 202 13.73 47.24 -11.01
CA ALA A 202 15.10 47.21 -10.49
C ALA A 202 15.68 48.64 -10.61
N PRO A 203 16.66 49.05 -9.79
CA PRO A 203 18.03 48.90 -10.29
C PRO A 203 19.12 48.66 -9.22
N ALA A 204 20.14 47.91 -9.68
CA ALA A 204 21.58 48.13 -9.58
C ALA A 204 22.33 48.48 -8.26
N SER A 205 23.44 47.73 -8.11
CA SER A 205 24.79 48.21 -7.72
C SER A 205 25.15 48.32 -6.23
N SER A 206 26.01 47.40 -5.75
CA SER A 206 27.42 47.70 -5.42
C SER A 206 28.08 46.55 -4.61
N ALA A 207 29.12 45.94 -5.16
CA ALA A 207 30.30 45.45 -4.40
C ALA A 207 31.35 46.61 -4.38
N PRO A 208 32.54 46.54 -3.75
CA PRO A 208 33.20 45.43 -3.02
C PRO A 208 33.92 45.84 -1.70
N ALA A 209 34.43 44.87 -0.94
CA ALA A 209 35.67 44.91 -0.10
C ALA A 209 35.68 43.66 0.82
N GLN A 210 36.49 42.64 0.55
CA GLN A 210 37.81 42.41 1.15
C GLN A 210 37.84 42.41 2.70
N ALA A 211 38.06 41.24 3.28
CA ALA A 211 39.10 41.05 4.30
C ALA A 211 39.39 39.55 4.47
N GLU A 212 40.67 39.25 4.33
CA GLU A 212 41.31 37.98 4.54
C GLU A 212 41.13 37.50 5.99
N HIS A 213 40.91 36.20 6.18
CA HIS A 213 41.48 35.54 7.34
C HIS A 213 41.85 34.11 7.00
N VAL A 214 43.14 33.97 6.68
CA VAL A 214 43.90 32.73 6.72
C VAL A 214 43.96 32.28 8.18
N VAL A 215 43.52 31.05 8.48
CA VAL A 215 44.12 30.24 9.56
C VAL A 215 44.19 28.80 9.07
N ASP A 216 45.41 28.40 8.74
CA ASP A 216 45.84 27.01 8.73
C ASP A 216 45.53 26.36 10.09
N THR A 217 44.88 25.19 10.07
CA THR A 217 45.01 24.26 11.20
C THR A 217 45.29 22.87 10.66
N THR A 218 46.57 22.69 10.36
CA THR A 218 47.26 21.43 10.18
C THR A 218 47.02 20.50 11.37
N GLY A 219 46.48 19.31 11.10
CA GLY A 219 46.87 18.06 11.75
C GLY A 219 46.46 17.82 13.21
N MET A 220 45.43 16.99 13.41
CA MET A 220 45.51 15.91 14.40
C MET A 220 44.72 14.70 13.87
N ILE A 221 45.46 13.76 13.29
CA ILE A 221 45.02 12.38 13.10
C ILE A 221 44.88 11.79 14.51
N GLN A 222 43.65 11.58 14.98
CA GLN A 222 43.43 10.79 16.19
C GLN A 222 43.68 9.31 15.88
N PRO A 223 44.49 8.61 16.69
CA PRO A 223 44.66 7.17 16.55
C PRO A 223 43.34 6.46 16.89
N TRP A 224 42.89 5.64 15.94
CA TRP A 224 41.72 4.77 16.07
C TRP A 224 41.91 3.84 17.28
N LYS A 225 41.10 4.03 18.33
CA LYS A 225 41.01 3.07 19.45
C LYS A 225 39.91 2.04 19.11
N PRO A 226 40.19 0.73 19.16
CA PRO A 226 39.14 -0.27 19.07
C PRO A 226 38.26 -0.15 20.31
N VAL A 227 36.99 0.21 20.11
CA VAL A 227 35.96 0.13 21.15
C VAL A 227 35.71 -1.36 21.41
N GLN A 228 36.11 -1.84 22.59
CA GLN A 228 35.72 -3.16 23.06
C GLN A 228 34.19 -3.19 23.30
N PRO A 229 33.50 -4.26 22.88
CA PRO A 229 32.08 -4.41 23.17
C PRO A 229 31.90 -4.79 24.64
N GLU A 230 31.40 -3.86 25.45
CA GLU A 230 30.87 -4.21 26.77
C GLU A 230 29.61 -5.07 26.61
N ALA A 231 29.74 -6.31 27.07
CA ALA A 231 28.65 -7.25 27.19
C ALA A 231 27.69 -6.81 28.31
N ARG A 232 26.41 -6.55 27.99
CA ARG A 232 25.27 -6.77 28.90
C ARG A 232 24.00 -7.19 28.16
N THR A 233 23.76 -8.50 28.23
CA THR A 233 22.51 -9.14 28.65
C THR A 233 21.19 -8.39 28.47
N SER A 234 20.47 -8.75 27.42
CA SER A 234 19.09 -9.22 27.52
C SER A 234 18.90 -10.31 26.49
N ALA A 235 18.43 -11.48 26.91
CA ALA A 235 18.09 -12.59 26.01
C ALA A 235 16.90 -12.17 25.13
N ASP A 236 17.23 -11.49 24.04
CA ASP A 236 16.28 -11.19 22.97
C ASP A 236 16.12 -12.51 22.20
N VAL A 237 14.97 -13.16 22.37
CA VAL A 237 14.62 -14.31 21.55
C VAL A 237 14.65 -13.81 20.11
N PRO A 238 15.58 -14.27 19.25
CA PRO A 238 15.66 -13.75 17.90
C PRO A 238 14.31 -13.97 17.23
N ALA A 239 13.64 -12.86 16.92
CA ALA A 239 12.36 -12.90 16.23
C ALA A 239 12.57 -13.74 14.97
N ARG A 240 11.82 -14.84 14.83
CA ARG A 240 11.97 -15.77 13.71
C ARG A 240 12.04 -14.95 12.41
N PRO A 241 13.04 -15.15 11.55
CA PRO A 241 13.16 -14.41 10.30
C PRO A 241 11.86 -14.57 9.51
N ARG A 242 11.11 -13.48 9.34
CA ARG A 242 9.85 -13.46 8.59
C ARG A 242 10.18 -13.02 7.18
N PHE A 243 10.35 -13.99 6.29
CA PHE A 243 10.42 -13.70 4.86
C PHE A 243 9.00 -13.47 4.30
N ARG A 244 8.92 -12.73 3.20
CA ARG A 244 7.68 -12.52 2.44
C ARG A 244 7.89 -13.00 1.01
N LEU A 245 6.83 -13.49 0.41
CA LEU A 245 6.80 -13.92 -1.00
C LEU A 245 5.87 -12.99 -1.78
N ALA A 246 6.30 -12.56 -2.97
CA ALA A 246 5.44 -11.93 -3.95
C ALA A 246 5.53 -12.67 -5.28
N ARG A 247 4.44 -12.66 -6.05
CA ARG A 247 4.42 -13.21 -7.41
C ARG A 247 4.49 -12.05 -8.40
N THR A 248 5.40 -12.15 -9.34
CA THR A 248 5.64 -11.17 -10.40
C THR A 248 4.68 -11.38 -11.59
N SER A 249 4.69 -10.46 -12.56
CA SER A 249 3.85 -10.53 -13.76
C SER A 249 4.21 -11.67 -14.71
N ASP A 250 5.49 -12.08 -14.72
CA ASP A 250 6.06 -13.20 -15.45
C ASP A 250 5.90 -14.54 -14.70
N GLN A 251 5.12 -14.55 -13.61
CA GLN A 251 4.77 -15.72 -12.80
C GLN A 251 5.90 -16.31 -11.96
N THR A 252 7.04 -15.63 -11.84
CA THR A 252 8.13 -15.97 -10.93
C THR A 252 7.81 -15.56 -9.49
N LEU A 253 8.61 -16.05 -8.53
CA LEU A 253 8.50 -15.71 -7.12
C LEU A 253 9.67 -14.82 -6.68
N MET A 254 9.36 -13.74 -5.96
CA MET A 254 10.34 -12.90 -5.28
C MET A 254 10.27 -13.11 -3.77
N LEU A 255 11.41 -13.35 -3.15
CA LEU A 255 11.59 -13.52 -1.71
C LEU A 255 12.16 -12.23 -1.11
N PHE A 256 11.52 -11.75 -0.05
CA PHE A 256 11.91 -10.55 0.68
C PHE A 256 12.24 -10.91 2.13
N GLY A 257 13.21 -10.21 2.72
CA GLY A 257 13.51 -10.30 4.15
C GLY A 257 14.40 -11.47 4.56
N LEU A 258 14.98 -12.19 3.59
CA LEU A 258 16.13 -13.07 3.82
C LEU A 258 17.44 -12.28 3.70
N ASN A 259 17.54 -11.43 2.67
CA ASN A 259 18.66 -10.51 2.44
C ASN A 259 18.16 -9.06 2.37
N ALA A 260 19.09 -8.10 2.35
CA ALA A 260 18.80 -6.69 2.12
C ALA A 260 18.16 -6.45 0.74
N GLU A 261 18.56 -7.25 -0.25
CA GLU A 261 18.02 -7.24 -1.60
C GLU A 261 16.99 -8.37 -1.79
N PRO A 262 15.91 -8.13 -2.56
CA PRO A 262 14.98 -9.18 -2.94
C PRO A 262 15.69 -10.26 -3.76
N ILE A 263 15.38 -11.52 -3.46
CA ILE A 263 15.86 -12.66 -4.24
C ILE A 263 14.76 -13.04 -5.22
N GLU A 264 15.02 -12.89 -6.51
CA GLU A 264 14.13 -13.35 -7.57
C GLU A 264 14.48 -14.79 -7.93
N LEU A 265 13.47 -15.67 -7.91
CA LEU A 265 13.61 -17.03 -8.40
C LEU A 265 13.30 -17.06 -9.88
N ASP A 266 14.08 -17.80 -10.65
CA ASP A 266 13.73 -18.06 -12.03
C ASP A 266 12.46 -18.94 -12.14
N LEU A 267 11.99 -19.17 -13.37
CA LEU A 267 10.77 -19.94 -13.61
C LEU A 267 10.91 -21.40 -13.16
N GLU A 268 12.08 -22.02 -13.36
CA GLU A 268 12.33 -23.43 -13.01
C GLU A 268 12.35 -23.59 -11.48
N GLN A 269 13.05 -22.71 -10.78
CA GLN A 269 13.12 -22.65 -9.32
C GLN A 269 11.74 -22.36 -8.71
N THR A 270 10.96 -21.47 -9.32
CA THR A 270 9.60 -21.17 -8.89
C THR A 270 8.70 -22.42 -8.99
N GLN A 271 8.77 -23.15 -10.11
CA GLN A 271 8.01 -24.39 -10.29
C GLN A 271 8.45 -25.48 -9.31
N LEU A 272 9.76 -25.61 -9.08
CA LEU A 272 10.32 -26.55 -8.13
C LEU A 272 9.83 -26.26 -6.71
N LEU A 273 9.87 -25.01 -6.26
CA LEU A 273 9.41 -24.61 -4.93
C LEU A 273 7.89 -24.83 -4.76
N VAL A 274 7.10 -24.46 -5.77
CA VAL A 274 5.65 -24.66 -5.75
C VAL A 274 5.29 -26.15 -5.73
N SER A 275 6.01 -26.98 -6.48
CA SER A 275 5.79 -28.44 -6.47
C SER A 275 6.22 -29.07 -5.15
N PHE A 276 7.35 -28.63 -4.56
CA PHE A 276 7.80 -29.07 -3.24
C PHE A 276 6.73 -28.81 -2.17
N VAL A 277 6.23 -27.57 -2.06
CA VAL A 277 5.20 -27.21 -1.06
C VAL A 277 3.89 -27.95 -1.30
N LYS A 278 3.50 -28.17 -2.56
CA LYS A 278 2.29 -28.95 -2.88
C LYS A 278 2.45 -30.45 -2.57
N ASN A 279 3.67 -30.96 -2.56
CA ASN A 279 3.96 -32.37 -2.29
C ASN A 279 4.15 -32.65 -0.79
N GLU A 280 4.45 -31.64 0.04
CA GLU A 280 4.53 -31.77 1.52
C GLU A 280 3.17 -32.05 2.19
N ASP A 281 2.04 -31.96 1.47
CA ASP A 281 0.73 -32.47 1.93
C ASP A 281 0.66 -34.02 1.95
N ARG A 282 1.74 -34.72 1.57
CA ARG A 282 1.91 -36.14 1.90
C ARG A 282 2.71 -36.24 3.21
N PRO A 283 2.11 -36.76 4.30
CA PRO A 283 2.90 -37.07 5.49
C PRO A 283 4.01 -38.05 5.07
N CYS A 284 5.26 -37.69 5.33
CA CYS A 284 6.36 -38.63 5.27
C CYS A 284 5.97 -39.85 6.10
N ALA A 285 5.90 -41.01 5.44
CA ALA A 285 5.78 -42.32 6.05
C ALA A 285 7.08 -42.70 6.78
#